data_AF-A0A529I549-F1
#
_entry.id   AF-A0A529I549-F1
#
_cell.length_a   1.000
_cell.length_b   1.000
_cell.length_c   1.000
_cell.angle_alpha   90.00
_cell.angle_beta   90.00
_cell.angle_gamma   90.00
#
_symmetry.space_group_name_H-M   'P 1'
#
loop_
_entity.id
_entity.type
_entity.pdbx_description
1 polymer ?
#
loop_
_entity_poly.entity_id
_entity_poly.type
_entity_poly.pdbx_seq_one_letter_code
_entity_poly.pdbx_strand_id
1 'polypeptide(L)'
;MENGGPKDIDVTVTFLEMHAPPASSPPLPYNRQIALLRTKDIPLHFYRYLMDRVGRKWHWVNVLRLSDEELAAGLHREDRDI
;
A
#
# COMPACT_ATOMS: atom_id res chain seq x y z
N MET A 1 -25.22 12.50 29.75
CA MET A 1 -24.50 12.81 28.50
C MET A 1 -24.37 11.50 27.77
N GLU A 2 -25.05 11.34 26.64
CA GLU A 2 -25.03 10.10 25.87
C GLU A 2 -23.63 9.99 25.24
N ASN A 3 -22.83 9.06 25.74
CA ASN A 3 -21.51 8.77 25.20
C ASN A 3 -21.72 8.15 23.82
N GLY A 4 -21.73 9.00 22.78
CA GLY A 4 -21.82 8.60 21.39
C GLY A 4 -20.60 7.77 21.01
N GLY A 5 -20.68 6.47 21.22
CA GLY A 5 -19.69 5.51 20.74
C GLY A 5 -19.54 5.61 19.21
N PRO A 6 -18.42 5.14 18.66
CA PRO A 6 -18.24 5.11 17.21
C PRO A 6 -19.40 4.34 16.57
N LYS A 7 -20.01 4.94 15.54
CA LYS A 7 -21.04 4.28 14.73
C LYS A 7 -20.34 3.44 13.67
N ASP A 8 -20.75 2.19 13.54
CA ASP A 8 -20.28 1.32 12.48
C ASP A 8 -20.71 1.85 11.11
N ILE A 9 -19.86 1.64 10.10
CA ILE A 9 -20.07 2.05 8.72
C ILE A 9 -20.14 0.79 7.88
N ASP A 10 -21.16 0.67 7.03
CA ASP A 10 -21.26 -0.43 6.06
C ASP A 10 -20.22 -0.25 4.94
N VAL A 11 -19.47 -1.32 4.63
CA VAL A 11 -18.35 -1.27 3.68
C VAL A 11 -18.35 -2.53 2.80
N THR A 12 -18.24 -2.33 1.48
CA THR A 12 -18.00 -3.42 0.53
C THR A 12 -16.50 -3.50 0.20
N VAL A 13 -15.88 -4.64 0.48
CA VAL A 13 -14.47 -4.91 0.16
C VAL A 13 -14.40 -5.76 -1.12
N THR A 14 -13.72 -5.24 -2.15
CA THR A 14 -13.49 -5.97 -3.41
C THR A 14 -12.04 -6.44 -3.46
N PHE A 15 -11.83 -7.73 -3.67
CA PHE A 15 -10.51 -8.32 -3.90
C PHE A 15 -10.29 -8.48 -5.40
N LEU A 16 -9.17 -7.94 -5.89
CA LEU A 16 -8.78 -8.05 -7.30
C LEU A 16 -7.53 -8.91 -7.39
N GLU A 17 -7.54 -9.85 -8.34
CA GLU A 17 -6.41 -10.71 -8.66
C GLU A 17 -5.97 -10.45 -10.10
N MET A 18 -4.67 -10.60 -10.36
CA MET A 18 -4.09 -10.48 -11.69
C MET A 18 -3.46 -11.83 -12.07
N HIS A 19 -4.10 -12.59 -12.96
CA HIS A 19 -3.64 -13.93 -13.38
C HIS A 19 -2.49 -13.91 -14.39
N ALA A 20 -2.25 -12.78 -15.04
CA ALA A 20 -1.14 -12.58 -15.96
C ALA A 20 -0.73 -11.09 -15.97
N PRO A 21 0.56 -10.77 -16.18
CA PRO A 21 1.00 -9.38 -16.31
C PRO A 21 0.25 -8.63 -17.41
N PRO A 22 0.09 -7.29 -17.30
CA PRO A 22 -0.52 -6.48 -18.34
C PRO A 22 0.25 -6.63 -19.67
N ALA A 23 -0.48 -6.78 -20.78
CA ALA A 23 0.12 -6.95 -22.11
C ALA A 23 0.95 -5.73 -22.57
N SER A 24 0.70 -4.55 -22.00
CA SER A 24 1.47 -3.34 -22.26
C SER A 24 1.64 -2.49 -21.00
N SER A 25 2.78 -1.83 -20.90
CA SER A 25 3.02 -0.82 -19.88
C SER A 25 2.46 0.54 -20.31
N PRO A 26 1.99 1.37 -19.37
CA PRO A 26 1.59 2.74 -19.68
C PRO A 26 2.78 3.54 -20.25
N PRO A 27 2.53 4.52 -21.12
CA PRO A 27 3.59 5.36 -21.66
C PRO A 27 4.29 6.14 -20.55
N LEU A 28 5.60 6.34 -20.69
CA LEU A 28 6.35 7.19 -19.77
C LEU A 28 5.83 8.63 -19.84
N PRO A 29 5.84 9.38 -18.73
CA PRO A 29 5.46 10.78 -18.73
C PRO A 29 6.32 11.59 -19.70
N TYR A 30 5.69 12.25 -20.67
CA TYR A 30 6.40 13.13 -21.61
C TYR A 30 6.87 14.41 -20.91
N ASN A 31 7.97 14.99 -21.40
CA ASN A 31 8.51 16.29 -20.97
C ASN A 31 8.92 16.40 -19.49
N ARG A 32 9.21 15.29 -18.81
CA ARG A 32 9.81 15.31 -17.47
C ARG A 32 11.00 14.36 -17.41
N GLN A 33 12.12 14.85 -16.89
CA GLN A 33 13.28 14.02 -16.59
C GLN A 33 13.00 13.24 -15.29
N ILE A 34 12.40 12.06 -15.42
CA ILE A 34 12.05 11.18 -14.29
C ILE A 34 12.83 9.88 -14.44
N ALA A 35 13.45 9.44 -13.35
CA ALA A 35 13.99 8.10 -13.22
C ALA A 35 13.07 7.28 -12.31
N LEU A 36 12.67 6.09 -12.75
CA LEU A 36 12.05 5.08 -11.89
C LEU A 36 13.15 4.17 -11.37
N LEU A 37 13.28 4.08 -10.05
CA LEU A 37 14.26 3.25 -9.39
C LEU A 37 13.54 2.14 -8.63
N ARG A 38 14.09 0.93 -8.72
CA ARG A 38 13.63 -0.21 -7.91
C ARG A 38 14.24 -0.08 -6.51
N THR A 39 13.39 0.00 -5.50
CA THR A 39 13.81 -0.17 -4.10
C THR A 39 13.89 -1.66 -3.81
N LYS A 40 15.02 -2.11 -3.25
CA LYS A 40 15.15 -3.47 -2.68
C LYS A 40 15.13 -3.36 -1.17
N ASP A 41 14.55 -4.35 -0.49
CA ASP A 41 14.54 -4.45 0.97
C ASP A 41 14.09 -3.15 1.66
N ILE A 42 12.94 -2.64 1.22
CA ILE A 42 12.43 -1.35 1.72
C ILE A 42 12.31 -1.37 3.26
N PRO A 43 12.88 -0.37 3.98
CA PRO A 43 12.75 -0.29 5.41
C PRO A 43 11.28 -0.14 5.84
N LEU A 44 10.87 -0.86 6.89
CA LEU A 44 9.48 -0.89 7.37
C LEU A 44 8.92 0.50 7.67
N HIS A 45 9.72 1.36 8.32
CA HIS A 45 9.31 2.73 8.64
C HIS A 45 9.06 3.57 7.38
N PHE A 46 9.86 3.37 6.32
CA PHE A 46 9.70 4.09 5.07
C PHE A 46 8.46 3.62 4.31
N TYR A 47 8.20 2.31 4.33
CA TYR A 47 6.95 1.76 3.78
C TYR A 47 5.71 2.31 4.51
N ARG A 48 5.71 2.34 5.85
CA ARG A 48 4.62 2.94 6.64
C ARG A 48 4.46 4.44 6.36
N TYR A 49 5.56 5.17 6.21
CA TYR A 49 5.53 6.58 5.81
C TYR A 49 4.80 6.77 4.48
N LEU A 50 5.11 5.97 3.45
CA LEU A 50 4.42 6.08 2.14
C LEU A 50 2.93 5.76 2.26
N MET A 51 2.59 4.67 2.97
CA MET A 51 1.20 4.27 3.19
C MET A 51 0.38 5.34 3.91
N ASP A 52 0.96 5.99 4.91
CA ASP A 52 0.32 7.13 5.58
C ASP A 52 0.20 8.35 4.66
N ARG A 53 1.30 8.79 4.05
CA ARG A 53 1.31 10.04 3.26
C ARG A 53 0.38 10.00 2.06
N VAL A 54 0.26 8.85 1.40
CA VAL A 54 -0.64 8.65 0.26
C VAL A 54 -2.05 8.30 0.73
N GLY A 55 -2.16 7.40 1.70
CA GLY A 55 -3.41 6.75 2.07
C GLY A 55 -4.22 7.46 3.16
N ARG A 56 -3.68 8.46 3.86
CA ARG A 56 -4.36 9.13 4.98
C ARG A 56 -5.73 9.69 4.63
N LYS A 57 -5.89 10.27 3.43
CA LYS A 57 -7.19 10.79 2.96
C LYS A 57 -8.21 9.69 2.65
N TRP A 58 -7.74 8.46 2.46
CA TRP A 58 -8.51 7.29 2.03
C TRP A 58 -8.61 6.22 3.13
N HIS A 59 -8.25 6.56 4.37
CA HIS A 59 -8.32 5.67 5.53
C HIS A 59 -7.55 4.34 5.34
N TRP A 60 -6.37 4.38 4.73
CA TRP A 60 -5.48 3.22 4.64
C TRP A 60 -4.85 2.92 6.01
N VAL A 61 -5.61 2.24 6.87
CA VAL A 61 -5.20 1.97 8.25
C VAL A 61 -4.68 0.55 8.46
N ASN A 62 -5.02 -0.40 7.58
CA ASN A 62 -4.74 -1.82 7.81
C ASN A 62 -3.25 -2.10 7.96
N VAL A 63 -2.42 -1.63 7.02
CA VAL A 63 -0.96 -1.80 7.06
C VAL A 63 -0.32 -1.07 8.24
N LEU A 64 -0.88 0.08 8.64
CA LEU A 64 -0.35 0.87 9.77
C LEU A 64 -0.60 0.19 11.13
N ARG A 65 -1.52 -0.78 11.20
CA ARG A 65 -1.85 -1.54 12.40
C ARG A 65 -1.08 -2.86 12.53
N LEU A 66 -0.37 -3.29 11.48
CA LEU A 66 0.46 -4.48 11.54
C LEU A 66 1.66 -4.27 12.45
N SER A 67 2.03 -5.32 13.19
CA SER A 67 3.31 -5.40 13.89
C SER A 67 4.48 -5.34 12.92
N ASP A 68 5.68 -5.09 13.43
CA ASP A 68 6.89 -5.09 12.59
C ASP A 68 7.17 -6.48 12.02
N GLU A 69 6.89 -7.53 12.78
CA GLU A 69 7.04 -8.93 12.37
C GLU A 69 6.09 -9.27 11.21
N GLU A 70 4.79 -8.94 11.35
CA GLU A 70 3.81 -9.18 10.29
C GLU A 70 4.11 -8.37 9.03
N LEU A 71 4.52 -7.11 9.19
CA LEU A 71 4.85 -6.27 8.07
C LEU A 71 6.09 -6.77 7.33
N ALA A 72 7.15 -7.13 8.05
CA ALA A 72 8.37 -7.70 7.45
C ALA A 72 8.07 -9.01 6.72
N ALA A 73 7.30 -9.91 7.36
CA ALA A 73 6.93 -11.20 6.78
C ALA A 73 6.14 -11.07 5.48
N GLY A 74 5.37 -9.99 5.28
CA GLY A 74 4.66 -9.72 4.03
C GLY A 74 5.49 -8.95 3.00
N LEU A 75 6.31 -8.00 3.46
CA LEU A 75 7.04 -7.06 2.60
C LEU A 75 8.31 -7.66 1.99
N HIS A 76 9.01 -8.53 2.73
CA HIS A 76 10.31 -9.09 2.33
C HIS A 76 10.21 -10.55 1.85
N ARG A 77 9.05 -10.95 1.34
CA ARG A 77 8.87 -12.28 0.75
C ARG A 77 9.63 -12.40 -0.56
N GLU A 78 10.18 -13.57 -0.81
CA GLU A 78 10.98 -13.85 -2.01
C GLU A 78 10.16 -13.78 -3.32
N ASP A 79 8.86 -14.06 -3.24
CA ASP A 79 7.93 -14.04 -4.38
C ASP A 79 7.31 -12.65 -4.65
N ARG A 80 7.72 -11.64 -3.90
CA ARG A 80 7.18 -10.29 -4.01
C ARG A 80 8.07 -9.46 -4.95
N ASP A 81 7.47 -8.94 -6.02
CA ASP A 81 8.17 -8.17 -7.05
C ASP A 81 8.72 -6.79 -6.59
N ILE A 82 8.51 -6.42 -5.32
CA ILE A 82 8.91 -5.16 -4.67
C ILE A 82 9.74 -5.40 -3.42
#